data_AF-A0A837IKI5-F1
#
_entry.id   AF-A0A837IKI5-F1
#
_cell.length_a   1.000
_cell.length_b   1.000
_cell.length_c   1.000
_cell.angle_alpha   90.00
_cell.angle_beta   90.00
_cell.angle_gamma   90.00
#
_symmetry.space_group_name_H-M   'P 1'
#
loop_
_entity.id
_entity.type
_entity.pdbx_description
1 polymer ?
#
loop_
_entity_poly.entity_id
_entity_poly.type
_entity_poly.pdbx_seq_one_letter_code
_entity_poly.pdbx_strand_id
1 'polypeptide(L)'
;MKKAFTLIELLIYMAMVGLFLVILTNMLATILETQAESAAVSVVDIDGRYILARLGYDANNVVLNPQSYSVVDGNLQVDEVRLNSYDSIISGWSVTRVDDTARVNFSIASGDRSRTFSTAVGIR
;
A
#
# COMPACT_ATOMS: atom_id res chain seq x y z
N MET A 1 -57.44 26.17 -12.62
CA MET A 1 -57.68 24.80 -12.15
C MET A 1 -56.39 24.28 -11.52
N LYS A 2 -56.37 23.95 -10.22
CA LYS A 2 -55.20 23.33 -9.57
C LYS A 2 -55.27 21.82 -9.84
N LYS A 3 -54.31 21.26 -10.58
CA LYS A 3 -54.21 19.81 -10.77
C LYS A 3 -53.76 19.20 -9.44
N ALA A 4 -54.60 18.35 -8.85
CA ALA A 4 -54.22 17.56 -7.68
C ALA A 4 -53.29 16.43 -8.14
N PHE A 5 -52.17 16.28 -7.44
CA PHE A 5 -51.22 15.21 -7.68
C PHE A 5 -51.83 13.89 -7.20
N THR A 6 -51.73 12.85 -8.02
CA THR A 6 -52.31 11.55 -7.68
C THR A 6 -51.38 10.77 -6.76
N LEU A 7 -51.96 9.97 -5.87
CA LEU A 7 -51.20 9.11 -4.97
C LEU A 7 -50.33 8.08 -5.75
N ILE A 8 -50.80 7.65 -6.92
CA ILE A 8 -50.06 6.73 -7.79
C ILE A 8 -48.82 7.41 -8.38
N GLU A 9 -48.91 8.67 -8.82
CA GLU A 9 -47.74 9.42 -9.29
C GLU A 9 -46.70 9.53 -8.17
N LEU A 10 -47.11 9.87 -6.95
CA LEU A 10 -46.21 9.96 -5.78
C LEU A 10 -45.48 8.65 -5.50
N LEU A 11 -46.20 7.52 -5.54
CA LEU A 11 -45.62 6.20 -5.32
C LEU A 11 -44.58 5.86 -6.39
N ILE A 12 -44.86 6.19 -7.66
CA ILE A 12 -43.91 5.97 -8.76
C ILE A 12 -42.66 6.82 -8.56
N TYR A 13 -42.79 8.09 -8.20
CA TYR A 13 -41.62 8.95 -7.93
C TYR A 13 -40.78 8.42 -6.76
N MET A 14 -41.41 8.03 -5.66
CA MET A 14 -40.68 7.48 -4.51
C MET A 14 -39.98 6.17 -4.86
N ALA A 15 -40.61 5.29 -5.64
CA ALA A 15 -39.99 4.05 -6.10
C ALA A 15 -38.78 4.33 -7.02
N MET A 16 -38.91 5.29 -7.94
CA MET A 16 -37.81 5.70 -8.82
C MET A 16 -36.65 6.33 -8.05
N VAL A 17 -36.94 7.19 -7.07
CA VAL A 17 -35.91 7.78 -6.19
C VAL A 17 -35.23 6.69 -5.36
N GLY A 18 -35.99 5.74 -4.82
CA GLY A 18 -35.43 4.61 -4.08
C GLY A 18 -34.46 3.78 -4.94
N LEU A 19 -34.88 3.42 -6.16
CA LEU A 19 -34.01 2.71 -7.11
C LEU A 19 -32.74 3.51 -7.43
N PHE A 20 -32.89 4.81 -7.66
CA PHE A 20 -31.76 5.69 -7.94
C PHE A 20 -30.77 5.75 -6.76
N LEU A 21 -31.26 5.86 -5.53
CA LEU A 21 -30.41 5.86 -4.34
C LEU A 21 -29.66 4.54 -4.14
N VAL A 22 -30.31 3.40 -4.44
CA VAL A 22 -29.65 2.08 -4.40
C VAL A 22 -28.51 2.02 -5.42
N ILE A 23 -28.74 2.48 -6.65
CA ILE A 23 -27.71 2.52 -7.69
C ILE A 23 -26.53 3.41 -7.25
N LEU A 24 -26.81 4.62 -6.75
CA LEU A 24 -25.75 5.52 -6.27
C LEU A 24 -24.95 4.93 -5.12
N THR A 25 -25.61 4.24 -4.19
CA THR A 25 -24.94 3.61 -3.04
C THR A 25 -24.01 2.50 -3.51
N ASN A 26 -24.46 1.66 -4.44
CA ASN A 26 -23.64 0.60 -5.00
C ASN A 26 -22.43 1.16 -5.76
N MET A 27 -22.64 2.20 -6.57
CA MET A 27 -21.53 2.86 -7.27
C MET A 27 -20.52 3.46 -6.30
N LEU A 28 -20.98 4.12 -5.24
CA LEU A 28 -20.12 4.68 -4.21
C LEU A 28 -19.29 3.58 -3.52
N ALA A 29 -19.91 2.46 -3.15
CA ALA A 29 -19.21 1.34 -2.53
C ALA A 29 -18.08 0.80 -3.43
N THR A 30 -18.37 0.57 -4.71
CA THR A 30 -17.37 0.10 -5.69
C THR A 30 -16.22 1.10 -5.88
N ILE A 31 -16.53 2.40 -5.92
CA ILE A 31 -15.51 3.45 -6.05
C ILE A 31 -14.59 3.47 -4.82
N LEU A 32 -15.14 3.34 -3.62
CA LEU A 32 -14.34 3.33 -2.38
C LEU A 32 -13.43 2.10 -2.32
N GLU A 33 -13.94 0.92 -2.69
CA GLU A 33 -13.15 -0.32 -2.75
C GLU A 33 -12.00 -0.21 -3.74
N THR A 34 -12.28 0.30 -4.95
CA THR A 34 -11.25 0.50 -5.99
C THR A 34 -10.17 1.49 -5.55
N GLN A 35 -10.56 2.56 -4.83
CA GLN A 35 -9.61 3.52 -4.29
C GLN A 35 -8.74 2.91 -3.19
N ALA A 36 -9.33 2.14 -2.27
CA ALA A 36 -8.57 1.46 -1.21
C ALA A 36 -7.56 0.47 -1.80
N GLU A 37 -7.94 -0.29 -2.82
CA GLU A 37 -7.03 -1.20 -3.52
C GLU A 37 -5.89 -0.44 -4.21
N SER A 38 -6.22 0.66 -4.90
CA SER A 38 -5.23 1.49 -5.61
C SER A 38 -4.23 2.12 -4.63
N ALA A 39 -4.69 2.56 -3.46
CA ALA A 39 -3.84 3.09 -2.40
C ALA A 39 -2.87 2.00 -1.89
N ALA A 40 -3.39 0.81 -1.58
CA ALA A 40 -2.56 -0.32 -1.12
C ALA A 40 -1.49 -0.73 -2.14
N VAL A 41 -1.84 -0.79 -3.44
CA VAL A 41 -0.86 -1.07 -4.51
C VAL A 41 0.22 0.01 -4.57
N SER A 42 -0.18 1.28 -4.51
CA SER A 42 0.74 2.42 -4.56
C SER A 42 1.72 2.41 -3.40
N VAL A 43 1.24 2.17 -2.18
CA VAL A 43 2.06 2.11 -0.96
C VAL A 43 3.14 1.02 -1.08
N VAL A 44 2.75 -0.19 -1.51
CA VAL A 44 3.70 -1.30 -1.68
C VAL A 44 4.78 -0.96 -2.71
N ASP A 45 4.45 -0.29 -3.81
CA ASP A 45 5.43 0.09 -4.83
C ASP A 45 6.35 1.25 -4.37
N ILE A 46 5.77 2.29 -3.75
CA ILE A 46 6.51 3.44 -3.24
C ILE A 46 7.50 3.01 -2.15
N ASP A 47 7.03 2.28 -1.13
CA ASP A 47 7.88 1.80 -0.04
C ASP A 47 8.95 0.85 -0.55
N GLY A 48 8.60 -0.04 -1.49
CA GLY A 48 9.56 -0.95 -2.11
C GLY A 48 10.69 -0.21 -2.81
N ARG A 49 10.34 0.78 -3.63
CA ARG A 49 11.34 1.61 -4.33
C ARG A 49 12.17 2.44 -3.36
N TYR A 50 11.56 3.01 -2.32
CA TYR A 50 12.27 3.79 -1.31
C TYR A 50 13.28 2.93 -0.55
N ILE A 51 12.86 1.77 -0.03
CA ILE A 51 13.74 0.85 0.71
C ILE A 51 14.90 0.38 -0.18
N LEU A 52 14.63 -0.02 -1.43
CA LEU A 52 15.68 -0.44 -2.36
C LEU A 52 16.68 0.69 -2.67
N ALA A 53 16.20 1.92 -2.86
CA ALA A 53 17.06 3.08 -3.07
C ALA A 53 17.92 3.37 -1.84
N ARG A 54 17.34 3.29 -0.64
CA ARG A 54 18.05 3.49 0.62
C ARG A 54 19.12 2.42 0.84
N LEU A 55 18.81 1.15 0.59
CA LEU A 55 19.79 0.06 0.68
C LEU A 55 20.96 0.25 -0.28
N GLY A 56 20.68 0.66 -1.52
CA GLY A 56 21.72 0.99 -2.49
C GLY A 56 22.60 2.16 -2.02
N TYR A 57 22.00 3.20 -1.44
CA TYR A 57 22.74 4.33 -0.88
C TYR A 57 23.61 3.91 0.32
N ASP A 58 23.06 3.17 1.28
CA ASP A 58 23.77 2.77 2.49
C ASP A 58 24.89 1.77 2.20
N ALA A 59 24.71 0.84 1.26
CA ALA A 59 25.77 -0.08 0.88
C ALA A 59 26.98 0.62 0.24
N ASN A 60 26.73 1.69 -0.54
CA ASN A 60 27.81 2.51 -1.10
C ASN A 60 28.54 3.37 -0.04
N ASN A 61 27.91 3.59 1.13
CA ASN A 61 28.46 4.42 2.20
C ASN A 61 28.86 3.61 3.45
N VAL A 62 28.81 2.27 3.39
CA VAL A 62 28.93 1.40 4.57
C VAL A 62 30.27 1.55 5.30
N VAL A 63 31.33 1.91 4.56
CA VAL A 63 32.69 2.14 5.10
C VAL A 63 32.72 3.35 6.04
N LEU A 64 31.88 4.35 5.80
CA LEU A 64 31.84 5.58 6.59
C LEU A 64 30.85 5.50 7.75
N ASN A 65 29.74 4.75 7.59
CA ASN A 65 28.76 4.55 8.65
C ASN A 65 28.07 3.19 8.49
N PRO A 66 28.47 2.16 9.27
CA PRO A 66 27.82 0.85 9.21
C PRO A 66 26.39 0.95 9.74
N GLN A 67 25.40 0.67 8.87
CA GLN A 67 23.99 0.74 9.20
C GLN A 67 23.47 -0.65 9.62
N SER A 68 22.72 -0.71 10.72
CA SER A 68 22.07 -1.94 11.17
C SER A 68 20.58 -1.89 10.87
N TYR A 69 20.11 -2.81 10.03
CA TYR A 69 18.71 -2.95 9.68
C TYR A 69 18.02 -4.00 10.55
N SER A 70 16.85 -3.68 11.07
CA SER A 70 16.02 -4.62 11.83
C SER A 70 14.55 -4.47 11.47
N VAL A 71 13.77 -5.54 11.64
CA VAL A 71 12.31 -5.48 11.54
C VAL A 71 11.74 -5.54 12.94
N VAL A 72 11.01 -4.50 13.34
CA VAL A 72 10.35 -4.39 14.65
C VAL A 72 8.87 -4.14 14.40
N ASP A 73 8.02 -5.05 14.86
CA ASP A 73 6.56 -4.99 14.68
C ASP A 73 6.13 -4.73 13.24
N GLY A 74 6.78 -5.40 12.29
CA GLY A 74 6.50 -5.23 10.87
C GLY A 74 7.09 -3.96 10.24
N ASN A 75 7.90 -3.19 10.97
CA ASN A 75 8.54 -1.99 10.44
C ASN A 75 10.02 -2.24 10.20
N LEU A 76 10.51 -1.99 8.98
CA LEU A 76 11.94 -1.99 8.73
C LEU A 76 12.53 -0.69 9.28
N GLN A 77 13.51 -0.82 10.17
CA GLN A 77 14.15 0.29 10.85
C GLN A 77 15.65 0.30 10.59
N VAL A 78 16.22 1.50 10.52
CA VAL A 78 17.65 1.76 10.57
C VAL A 78 17.89 2.85 11.61
N ASP A 79 18.77 2.61 12.58
CA ASP A 79 19.04 3.54 13.69
C ASP A 79 17.76 4.06 14.37
N GLU A 80 16.82 3.13 14.65
CA GLU A 80 15.48 3.40 15.24
C GLU A 80 14.51 4.21 14.34
N VAL A 81 14.93 4.59 13.14
CA VAL A 81 14.09 5.29 12.15
C VAL A 81 13.41 4.27 11.26
N ARG A 82 12.08 4.34 11.20
CA ARG A 82 11.27 3.52 10.30
C ARG A 82 11.42 3.96 8.84
N LEU A 83 11.54 2.98 7.95
CA LEU A 83 11.69 3.16 6.51
C LEU A 83 10.43 2.89 5.68
N ASN A 84 9.43 2.23 6.25
CA ASN A 84 8.14 1.95 5.60
C ASN A 84 7.02 2.87 6.11
N SER A 85 5.93 2.94 5.36
CA SER A 85 4.73 3.71 5.71
C SER A 85 3.92 3.06 6.85
N TYR A 86 2.96 3.79 7.44
CA TYR A 86 2.14 3.28 8.57
C TYR A 86 1.15 2.19 8.14
N ASP A 87 0.78 2.20 6.87
CA ASP A 87 -0.17 1.29 6.23
C ASP A 87 0.53 0.11 5.55
N SER A 88 1.84 -0.07 5.78
CA SER A 88 2.61 -1.19 5.25
C SER A 88 3.33 -1.97 6.34
N ILE A 89 3.50 -3.26 6.08
CA ILE A 89 4.20 -4.21 6.95
C ILE A 89 5.28 -4.91 6.14
N ILE A 90 6.48 -4.90 6.67
CA ILE A 90 7.65 -5.61 6.16
C ILE A 90 7.74 -6.98 6.84
N SER A 91 7.97 -8.01 6.03
CA SER A 91 8.16 -9.39 6.50
C SER A 91 9.23 -10.10 5.65
N GLY A 92 9.74 -11.22 6.15
CA GLY A 92 10.73 -12.03 5.41
C GLY A 92 12.05 -11.31 5.14
N TRP A 93 12.39 -10.30 5.94
CA TRP A 93 13.66 -9.58 5.83
C TRP A 93 14.83 -10.55 5.99
N SER A 94 15.68 -10.62 4.96
CA SER A 94 16.87 -11.45 4.97
C SER A 94 17.97 -10.79 4.16
N VAL A 95 19.19 -10.88 4.66
CA VAL A 95 20.41 -10.45 3.98
C VAL A 95 21.34 -11.64 3.92
N THR A 96 21.72 -12.06 2.72
CA THR A 96 22.64 -13.19 2.50
C THR A 96 23.80 -12.70 1.66
N ARG A 97 25.03 -12.92 2.14
CA ARG A 97 26.22 -12.62 1.35
C ARG A 97 26.33 -13.62 0.18
N VAL A 98 26.54 -13.11 -1.02
CA VAL A 98 26.79 -13.87 -2.25
C VAL A 98 28.01 -13.22 -2.92
N ASP A 99 29.17 -13.84 -2.77
CA ASP A 99 30.46 -13.34 -3.25
C ASP A 99 30.76 -11.90 -2.73
N ASP A 100 30.88 -10.95 -3.66
CA ASP A 100 31.11 -9.53 -3.42
C ASP A 100 29.80 -8.71 -3.34
N THR A 101 28.66 -9.38 -3.18
CA THR A 101 27.34 -8.74 -3.06
C THR A 101 26.59 -9.23 -1.82
N ALA A 102 25.69 -8.39 -1.31
CA ALA A 102 24.66 -8.75 -0.36
C ALA A 102 23.34 -8.91 -1.12
N ARG A 103 22.78 -10.11 -1.14
CA ARG A 103 21.42 -10.33 -1.59
C ARG A 103 20.46 -9.98 -0.45
N VAL A 104 19.54 -9.07 -0.72
CA VAL A 104 18.51 -8.64 0.23
C VAL A 104 17.16 -9.09 -0.29
N ASN A 105 16.39 -9.79 0.54
CA ASN A 105 15.01 -10.15 0.25
C ASN A 105 14.09 -9.66 1.36
N PHE A 106 12.90 -9.20 0.99
CA PHE A 106 11.84 -8.83 1.91
C PHE A 106 10.50 -8.79 1.17
N SER A 107 9.39 -8.82 1.92
CA SER A 107 8.05 -8.62 1.38
C SER A 107 7.40 -7.44 2.07
N ILE A 108 6.69 -6.62 1.29
CA ILE A 108 5.85 -5.53 1.79
C ILE A 108 4.40 -5.94 1.58
N ALA A 109 3.57 -5.79 2.62
CA ALA A 109 2.13 -5.94 2.53
C ALA A 109 1.42 -4.66 2.98
N SER A 110 0.33 -4.28 2.29
CA SER A 110 -0.60 -3.21 2.66
C SER A 110 -2.02 -3.65 2.29
N GLY A 111 -2.94 -3.70 3.26
CA GLY A 111 -4.25 -4.32 3.06
C GLY A 111 -4.14 -5.74 2.52
N ASP A 112 -4.88 -6.05 1.44
CA ASP A 112 -4.84 -7.35 0.76
C ASP A 112 -3.74 -7.47 -0.30
N ARG A 113 -2.86 -6.47 -0.41
CA ARG A 113 -1.77 -6.44 -1.40
C ARG A 113 -0.45 -6.77 -0.74
N SER A 114 0.33 -7.64 -1.38
CA SER A 114 1.68 -7.98 -0.95
C SER A 114 2.60 -8.17 -2.15
N ARG A 115 3.85 -7.76 -2.01
CA ARG A 115 4.90 -7.95 -3.02
C ARG A 115 6.23 -8.27 -2.37
N THR A 116 6.90 -9.27 -2.91
CA THR A 116 8.27 -9.62 -2.54
C THR A 116 9.27 -8.90 -3.42
N PHE A 117 10.31 -8.36 -2.80
CA PHE A 117 11.44 -7.70 -3.43
C PHE A 117 12.70 -8.52 -3.16
N SER A 118 13.54 -8.63 -4.19
CA SER A 118 14.84 -9.27 -4.13
C SER A 118 15.82 -8.41 -4.91
N THR A 119 16.90 -7.97 -4.27
CA THR A 119 17.96 -7.19 -4.91
C THR A 119 19.33 -7.70 -4.49
N ALA A 120 20.35 -7.42 -5.29
CA ALA A 120 21.74 -7.64 -4.93
C ALA A 120 22.44 -6.28 -4.86
N VAL A 121 23.11 -6.00 -3.76
CA VAL A 121 23.83 -4.75 -3.54
C VAL A 121 25.32 -5.06 -3.42
N GLY A 122 26.16 -4.33 -4.13
CA GLY A 122 27.61 -4.53 -4.08
C GLY A 122 28.17 -4.18 -2.70
N ILE A 123 29.05 -5.02 -2.17
CA ILE A 123 29.82 -4.78 -0.96
C ILE A 123 31.25 -4.52 -1.44
N ARG A 124 31.56 -3.27 -1.77
CA ARG A 124 32.90 -2.86 -2.19
C ARG A 124 33.64 -2.17 -1.06
#